data_AF-A0A920EUG5-F1
#
_entry.id   AF-A0A920EUG5-F1
#
_cell.length_a   1.000
_cell.length_b   1.000
_cell.length_c   1.000
_cell.angle_alpha   90.00
_cell.angle_beta   90.00
_cell.angle_gamma   90.00
#
_symmetry.space_group_name_H-M   'P 1'
#
loop_
_entity.id
_entity.type
_entity.pdbx_description
1 polymer ?
#
loop_
_entity_poly.entity_id
_entity_poly.type
_entity_poly.pdbx_seq_one_letter_code
_entity_poly.pdbx_strand_id
1 'polypeptide(L)'
;MKKLILIILVLLVSYENVIAEEYSMKSIGKNNFKSMIINNEKFTIVENSFTWIDSLANYGTGFCYGSILNDNDKITLNNFCEFTDSNENKFWSKVQRVSSNLESGLGKQQFLKASDKYKFLLEKDCKYAVSFFHEVNFLVELKCK
;
A
#
# COMPACT_ATOMS: atom_id res chain seq x y z
N MET A 1 21.54 42.28 28.54
CA MET A 1 20.18 42.21 27.95
C MET A 1 20.18 41.97 26.44
N LYS A 2 20.89 42.76 25.61
CA LYS A 2 20.96 42.55 24.14
C LYS A 2 21.44 41.15 23.71
N LYS A 3 22.43 40.56 24.40
CA LYS A 3 22.89 39.17 24.14
C LYS A 3 21.81 38.12 24.46
N LEU A 4 20.98 38.35 25.48
CA LEU A 4 19.91 37.42 25.86
C LEU A 4 18.79 37.43 24.81
N ILE A 5 18.44 38.62 24.30
CA ILE A 5 17.44 38.80 23.23
C ILE A 5 17.87 38.11 21.93
N LEU A 6 19.16 38.14 21.59
CA LEU A 6 19.70 37.48 20.40
C LEU A 6 19.56 35.95 20.47
N ILE A 7 19.77 35.36 21.66
CA ILE A 7 19.67 33.90 21.86
C ILE A 7 18.22 33.43 21.72
N ILE A 8 17.26 34.23 22.20
CA ILE A 8 15.82 33.92 22.11
C ILE A 8 15.33 34.00 20.65
N LEU A 9 15.89 34.92 19.86
CA LEU A 9 15.57 35.04 18.42
C LEU A 9 16.09 33.84 17.61
N VAL A 10 17.27 33.31 17.95
CA VAL A 10 17.85 32.12 17.29
C VAL A 10 17.06 30.85 17.59
N LEU A 11 16.51 30.72 18.81
CA LEU A 11 15.67 29.58 19.20
C LEU A 11 14.28 29.59 18.51
N LEU A 12 13.77 30.75 18.10
CA LEU A 12 12.51 30.85 17.36
C LEU A 12 12.64 30.45 15.89
N VAL A 13 13.83 30.57 15.29
CA VAL A 13 14.09 30.18 13.89
C VAL A 13 14.25 28.66 13.73
N SER A 14 14.56 27.93 14.79
CA SER A 14 14.71 26.46 14.76
C SER A 14 13.39 25.67 14.82
N TYR A 15 12.23 26.33 14.87
CA TYR A 15 10.92 25.67 14.75
C TYR A 15 10.44 25.66 13.30
N GLU A 16 11.28 25.21 12.37
CA GLU A 16 10.72 24.69 11.13
C GLU A 16 9.98 23.41 11.51
N ASN A 17 8.64 23.44 11.40
CA ASN A 17 7.83 22.25 11.51
C ASN A 17 8.35 21.28 10.44
N VAL A 18 9.12 20.28 10.85
CA VAL A 18 9.43 19.12 10.01
C VAL A 18 8.11 18.38 9.85
N ILE A 19 7.28 18.85 8.91
CA ILE A 19 6.14 18.11 8.42
C ILE A 19 6.75 16.96 7.65
N ALA A 20 6.91 15.81 8.30
CA ALA A 20 7.25 14.59 7.61
C ALA A 20 6.18 14.37 6.54
N GLU A 21 6.55 14.53 5.27
CA GLU A 21 5.64 14.41 4.15
C GLU A 21 5.00 13.02 4.18
N GLU A 22 3.68 12.96 4.30
CA GLU A 22 2.95 11.69 4.29
C GLU A 22 3.05 11.08 2.88
N TYR A 23 3.71 9.92 2.76
CA TYR A 23 3.77 9.21 1.48
C TYR A 23 2.41 8.62 1.15
N SER A 24 1.94 8.86 -0.08
CA SER A 24 0.72 8.25 -0.59
C SER A 24 0.91 7.69 -1.98
N MET A 25 0.15 6.66 -2.31
CA MET A 25 0.19 6.01 -3.61
C MET A 25 -1.23 5.67 -4.05
N LYS A 26 -1.53 5.88 -5.32
CA LYS A 26 -2.77 5.42 -5.95
C LYS A 26 -2.45 4.37 -7.00
N SER A 27 -3.24 3.31 -7.05
CA SER A 27 -3.08 2.25 -8.03
C SER A 27 -4.41 1.93 -8.67
N ILE A 28 -4.42 1.78 -9.99
CA ILE A 28 -5.58 1.36 -10.75
C ILE A 28 -5.21 0.12 -11.55
N GLY A 29 -6.07 -0.89 -11.52
CA GLY A 29 -5.76 -2.15 -12.14
C GLY A 29 -6.95 -3.05 -12.32
N LYS A 30 -6.64 -4.29 -12.69
CA LYS A 30 -7.62 -5.32 -12.98
C LYS A 30 -7.20 -6.63 -12.31
N ASN A 31 -8.18 -7.28 -11.70
CA ASN A 31 -8.03 -8.63 -11.18
C ASN A 31 -8.38 -9.67 -12.24
N ASN A 32 -7.72 -10.81 -12.13
CA ASN A 32 -8.07 -12.07 -12.76
C ASN A 32 -8.22 -13.11 -11.64
N PHE A 33 -9.38 -13.77 -11.62
CA PHE A 33 -9.74 -14.71 -10.57
C PHE A 33 -9.91 -16.10 -11.17
N LYS A 34 -9.29 -17.09 -10.53
CA LYS A 34 -9.54 -18.50 -10.80
C LYS A 34 -10.00 -19.14 -9.50
N SER A 35 -11.20 -19.71 -9.47
CA SER A 35 -11.80 -20.23 -8.25
C SER A 35 -12.17 -21.70 -8.39
N MET A 36 -12.05 -22.43 -7.28
CA MET A 36 -12.60 -23.76 -7.10
C MET A 36 -13.36 -23.85 -5.78
N ILE A 37 -14.28 -24.80 -5.70
CA ILE A 37 -15.03 -25.10 -4.47
C ILE A 37 -14.52 -26.45 -3.95
N ILE A 38 -14.14 -26.49 -2.68
CA ILE A 38 -13.73 -27.71 -1.98
C ILE A 38 -14.69 -27.87 -0.79
N ASN A 39 -15.58 -28.85 -0.86
CA ASN A 39 -16.72 -28.99 0.05
C ASN A 39 -17.58 -27.72 0.07
N ASN A 40 -17.50 -26.93 1.14
CA ASN A 40 -18.21 -25.66 1.35
C ASN A 40 -17.26 -24.45 1.35
N GLU A 41 -15.96 -24.67 1.13
CA GLU A 41 -14.95 -23.61 1.06
C GLU A 41 -14.74 -23.18 -0.39
N LYS A 42 -14.58 -21.87 -0.62
CA LYS A 42 -14.19 -21.32 -1.92
C LYS A 42 -12.74 -20.88 -1.87
N PHE A 43 -11.88 -21.54 -2.62
CA PHE A 43 -10.51 -21.13 -2.84
C PHE A 43 -10.40 -20.36 -4.15
N THR A 44 -9.83 -19.16 -4.10
CA THR A 44 -9.64 -18.29 -5.27
C THR A 44 -8.17 -17.90 -5.38
N ILE A 45 -7.56 -18.16 -6.52
CA ILE A 45 -6.30 -17.53 -6.90
C ILE A 45 -6.59 -16.14 -7.46
N VAL A 46 -5.82 -15.18 -7.00
CA VAL A 46 -5.86 -13.79 -7.45
C VAL A 46 -4.57 -13.49 -8.19
N GLU A 47 -4.70 -13.12 -9.45
CA GLU A 47 -3.63 -12.51 -10.23
C GLU A 47 -4.10 -11.10 -10.57
N ASN A 48 -3.28 -10.08 -10.37
CA ASN A 48 -3.65 -8.74 -10.82
C ASN A 48 -2.46 -7.99 -11.39
N SER A 49 -2.76 -7.04 -12.26
CA SER A 49 -1.81 -6.07 -12.80
C SER A 49 -2.41 -4.67 -12.67
N PHE A 50 -1.54 -3.70 -12.45
CA PHE A 50 -1.94 -2.32 -12.19
C PHE A 50 -0.86 -1.34 -12.60
N THR A 51 -1.29 -0.09 -12.78
CA THR A 51 -0.42 1.08 -12.83
C THR A 51 -0.58 1.86 -11.53
N TRP A 52 0.45 2.62 -11.17
CA TRP A 52 0.43 3.41 -9.94
C TRP A 52 1.15 4.75 -10.12
N ILE A 53 0.77 5.69 -9.27
CA ILE A 53 1.43 6.99 -9.07
C ILE A 53 1.60 7.22 -7.56
N ASP A 54 2.64 7.95 -7.17
CA ASP A 54 2.87 8.33 -5.77
C ASP A 54 2.93 9.84 -5.54
N SER A 55 2.95 10.26 -4.28
CA SER A 55 3.04 11.67 -3.88
C SER A 55 4.39 12.32 -4.20
N LEU A 56 5.41 11.53 -4.51
CA LEU A 56 6.75 11.99 -4.89
C LEU A 56 6.91 12.13 -6.41
N ALA A 57 5.78 12.17 -7.14
CA ALA A 57 5.70 12.25 -8.59
C ALA A 57 6.37 11.08 -9.34
N ASN A 58 6.49 9.92 -8.71
CA ASN A 58 6.86 8.69 -9.39
C ASN A 58 5.62 7.98 -9.92
N TYR A 59 5.83 7.16 -10.93
CA TYR A 59 4.81 6.32 -11.53
C TYR A 59 5.43 5.02 -12.02
N GLY A 60 4.60 4.01 -12.20
CA GLY A 60 5.08 2.71 -12.60
C GLY A 60 3.98 1.70 -12.85
N THR A 61 4.41 0.45 -12.97
CA THR A 61 3.55 -0.71 -13.08
C THR A 61 3.78 -1.64 -11.90
N GLY A 62 2.85 -2.56 -11.69
CA GLY A 62 3.01 -3.62 -10.73
C GLY A 62 2.06 -4.77 -11.00
N PHE A 63 2.29 -5.85 -10.29
CA PHE A 63 1.45 -7.02 -10.31
C PHE A 63 1.43 -7.65 -8.93
N CYS A 64 0.35 -8.39 -8.63
CA CYS A 64 0.27 -9.21 -7.44
C CYS A 64 -0.16 -10.64 -7.78
N TYR A 65 0.31 -11.56 -6.96
CA TYR A 65 -0.16 -12.94 -6.91
C TYR A 65 -0.58 -13.30 -5.49
N GLY A 66 -1.66 -14.05 -5.38
CA GLY A 66 -2.12 -14.51 -4.09
C GLY A 66 -3.38 -15.34 -4.13
N SER A 67 -4.02 -15.41 -2.97
CA SER A 67 -5.19 -16.25 -2.75
C SER A 67 -6.19 -15.63 -1.81
N ILE A 68 -7.45 -15.95 -2.03
CA ILE A 68 -8.57 -15.72 -1.12
C ILE A 68 -9.17 -17.08 -0.78
N LEU A 69 -9.17 -17.43 0.51
CA LEU A 69 -9.92 -18.56 1.04
C LEU A 69 -11.17 -18.01 1.74
N ASN A 70 -12.34 -18.45 1.29
CA ASN A 70 -13.60 -18.20 1.96
C ASN A 70 -14.09 -19.50 2.61
N ASP A 71 -14.07 -19.53 3.94
CA ASP A 71 -14.55 -20.62 4.78
C ASP A 71 -15.68 -20.09 5.66
N ASN A 72 -16.92 -20.37 5.25
CA ASN A 72 -18.14 -19.88 5.90
C ASN A 72 -18.13 -18.34 6.06
N ASP A 73 -18.00 -17.84 7.29
CA ASP A 73 -17.95 -16.41 7.61
C ASP A 73 -16.50 -15.89 7.72
N LYS A 74 -15.49 -16.69 7.37
CA LYS A 74 -14.07 -16.32 7.51
C LYS A 74 -13.42 -16.21 6.14
N ILE A 75 -12.95 -15.01 5.83
CA ILE A 75 -12.22 -14.72 4.61
C ILE A 75 -10.75 -14.47 4.95
N THR A 76 -9.86 -15.26 4.35
CA THR A 76 -8.41 -15.10 4.47
C THR A 76 -7.83 -14.68 3.12
N LEU A 77 -7.22 -13.51 3.07
CA LEU A 77 -6.54 -12.97 1.90
C LEU A 77 -5.04 -12.92 2.14
N ASN A 78 -4.27 -13.40 1.16
CA ASN A 78 -2.82 -13.32 1.15
C ASN A 78 -2.37 -12.95 -0.25
N ASN A 79 -1.80 -11.75 -0.44
CA ASN A 79 -1.30 -11.27 -1.72
C ASN A 79 0.14 -10.77 -1.55
N PHE A 80 0.99 -11.09 -2.51
CA PHE A 80 2.33 -10.54 -2.66
C PHE A 80 2.38 -9.73 -3.94
N CYS A 81 2.99 -8.56 -3.88
CA CYS A 81 3.00 -7.60 -4.96
C CYS A 81 4.43 -7.15 -5.26
N GLU A 82 4.75 -7.02 -6.54
CA GLU A 82 5.96 -6.37 -7.05
C GLU A 82 5.56 -5.09 -7.78
N PHE A 83 6.31 -4.03 -7.52
CA PHE A 83 6.15 -2.72 -8.12
C PHE A 83 7.45 -2.33 -8.79
N THR A 84 7.35 -1.73 -9.98
CA THR A 84 8.50 -1.22 -10.75
C THR A 84 8.18 0.20 -11.20
N ASP A 85 9.05 1.15 -10.86
CA ASP A 85 8.92 2.54 -11.31
C ASP A 85 9.47 2.73 -12.74
N SER A 86 9.28 3.93 -13.31
CA SER A 86 9.76 4.28 -14.65
C SER A 86 11.29 4.25 -14.83
N ASN A 87 12.06 4.10 -13.75
CA ASN A 87 13.52 4.00 -13.74
C ASN A 87 13.99 2.61 -13.29
N GLU A 88 13.14 1.58 -13.37
CA GLU A 88 13.42 0.20 -12.99
C GLU A 88 13.76 -0.01 -11.49
N ASN A 89 13.47 0.97 -10.62
CA ASN A 89 13.53 0.75 -9.17
C ASN A 89 12.33 -0.06 -8.72
N LYS A 90 12.57 -1.00 -7.82
CA LYS A 90 11.55 -1.97 -7.41
C LYS A 90 11.28 -1.94 -5.92
N PHE A 91 10.07 -2.31 -5.56
CA PHE A 91 9.71 -2.64 -4.19
C PHE A 91 8.69 -3.76 -4.16
N TRP A 92 8.71 -4.53 -3.06
CA TRP A 92 7.86 -5.69 -2.86
C TRP A 92 7.06 -5.50 -1.59
N SER A 93 5.80 -5.89 -1.61
CA SER A 93 4.93 -5.83 -0.44
C SER A 93 4.07 -7.07 -0.32
N LYS A 94 3.48 -7.25 0.85
CA LYS A 94 2.41 -8.20 1.08
C LYS A 94 1.20 -7.54 1.73
N VAL A 95 0.05 -8.11 1.44
CA VAL A 95 -1.22 -7.83 2.08
C VAL A 95 -1.73 -9.14 2.66
N GLN A 96 -1.92 -9.18 3.98
CA GLN A 96 -2.47 -10.32 4.69
C GLN A 96 -3.64 -9.86 5.55
N ARG A 97 -4.80 -10.49 5.37
CA ARG A 97 -6.02 -10.12 6.09
C ARG A 97 -6.82 -11.36 6.42
N VAL A 98 -7.31 -11.42 7.65
CA VAL A 98 -8.38 -12.33 8.07
C VAL A 98 -9.55 -11.44 8.48
N SER A 99 -10.72 -11.65 7.87
CA SER A 99 -11.89 -10.82 8.13
C SER A 99 -13.18 -11.59 7.95
N SER A 100 -14.23 -11.16 8.65
CA SER A 100 -15.58 -11.69 8.43
C SER A 100 -16.30 -11.12 7.21
N ASN A 101 -15.76 -10.05 6.61
CA ASN A 101 -16.31 -9.44 5.41
C ASN A 101 -15.20 -8.81 4.55
N LEU A 102 -15.17 -9.13 3.26
CA LEU A 102 -14.24 -8.56 2.28
C LEU A 102 -14.61 -7.11 1.91
N GLU A 103 -15.87 -6.69 2.11
CA GLU A 103 -16.40 -5.36 1.75
C GLU A 103 -15.76 -4.20 2.52
N SER A 104 -15.19 -4.47 3.71
CA SER A 104 -14.37 -3.48 4.40
C SER A 104 -13.12 -3.26 3.55
N GLY A 105 -13.17 -2.29 2.63
CA GLY A 105 -12.10 -1.97 1.69
C GLY A 105 -10.82 -1.47 2.34
N LEU A 106 -10.72 -1.43 3.67
CA LEU A 106 -9.53 -0.99 4.39
C LEU A 106 -8.63 -2.17 4.79
N GLY A 107 -7.32 -1.99 4.65
CA GLY A 107 -6.33 -2.97 5.08
C GLY A 107 -4.96 -2.38 5.36
N LYS A 108 -4.01 -3.24 5.72
CA LYS A 108 -2.59 -2.88 5.91
C LYS A 108 -1.74 -3.52 4.83
N GLN A 109 -0.75 -2.77 4.35
CA GLN A 109 0.25 -3.24 3.40
C GLN A 109 1.62 -3.19 4.08
N GLN A 110 2.32 -4.32 4.07
CA GLN A 110 3.67 -4.42 4.62
C GLN A 110 4.67 -4.47 3.46
N PHE A 111 5.60 -3.52 3.42
CA PHE A 111 6.73 -3.58 2.49
C PHE A 111 7.79 -4.55 3.01
N LEU A 112 8.30 -5.40 2.11
CA LEU A 112 9.20 -6.51 2.42
C LEU A 112 10.63 -6.25 1.98
N LYS A 113 10.78 -5.58 0.83
CA LYS A 113 12.06 -5.27 0.19
C LYS A 113 11.88 -4.06 -0.71
N ALA A 114 12.95 -3.28 -0.89
CA ALA A 114 12.95 -2.12 -1.76
C ALA A 114 14.37 -1.85 -2.30
N SER A 115 14.45 -1.30 -3.51
CA SER A 115 15.63 -0.58 -4.01
C SER A 115 15.92 0.65 -3.13
N ASP A 116 17.14 1.20 -3.22
CA ASP A 116 17.60 2.32 -2.37
C ASP A 116 16.61 3.49 -2.33
N LYS A 117 16.06 3.86 -3.50
CA LYS A 117 15.05 4.91 -3.65
C LYS A 117 13.83 4.74 -2.73
N TYR A 118 13.41 3.50 -2.48
CA TYR A 118 12.17 3.17 -1.77
C TYR A 118 12.40 2.53 -0.39
N LYS A 119 13.65 2.48 0.11
CA LYS A 119 13.97 1.89 1.42
C LYS A 119 13.18 2.51 2.58
N PHE A 120 12.81 3.78 2.48
CA PHE A 120 12.01 4.47 3.48
C PHE A 120 10.64 3.81 3.72
N LEU A 121 10.10 3.04 2.75
CA LEU A 121 8.82 2.34 2.90
C LEU A 121 8.88 1.14 3.84
N LEU A 122 10.08 0.59 4.10
CA LEU A 122 10.24 -0.62 4.91
C LEU A 122 9.89 -0.41 6.40
N GLU A 123 9.91 0.84 6.86
CA GLU A 123 9.69 1.21 8.27
C GLU A 123 8.35 1.93 8.50
N LYS A 124 7.51 2.05 7.46
CA LYS A 124 6.27 2.84 7.50
C LYS A 124 5.04 1.99 7.85
N ASP A 125 4.11 2.54 8.64
CA ASP A 125 2.77 1.92 8.81
C ASP A 125 1.89 2.36 7.66
N CYS A 126 1.68 1.46 6.71
CA CYS A 126 0.93 1.75 5.50
C CYS A 126 -0.44 1.08 5.51
N LYS A 127 -1.47 1.90 5.32
CA LYS A 127 -2.87 1.49 5.24
C LYS A 127 -3.41 1.78 3.86
N TYR A 128 -4.18 0.85 3.32
CA TYR A 128 -4.80 1.02 2.01
C TYR A 128 -6.32 0.98 2.11
N ALA A 129 -6.97 1.65 1.16
CA ALA A 129 -8.38 1.55 0.83
C ALA A 129 -8.52 0.98 -0.58
N VAL A 130 -9.39 0.00 -0.80
CA VAL A 130 -9.71 -0.59 -2.11
C VAL A 130 -11.18 -0.35 -2.45
N SER A 131 -11.44 -0.02 -3.71
CA SER A 131 -12.76 0.11 -4.30
C SER A 131 -12.80 -0.65 -5.61
N PHE A 132 -13.91 -1.33 -5.89
CA PHE A 132 -14.10 -2.13 -7.10
C PHE A 132 -15.10 -1.46 -8.05
N PHE A 133 -14.84 -1.55 -9.36
CA PHE A 133 -15.76 -1.07 -10.40
C PHE A 133 -15.74 -2.02 -11.61
N HIS A 134 -16.90 -2.23 -12.24
CA HIS A 134 -17.11 -3.24 -13.29
C HIS A 134 -16.53 -4.62 -12.91
N GLU A 135 -16.86 -5.10 -11.71
CA GLU A 135 -16.56 -6.43 -11.11
C GLU A 135 -15.08 -6.78 -10.86
N VAL A 136 -14.19 -6.48 -11.79
CA VAL A 136 -12.79 -6.91 -11.77
C VAL A 136 -11.79 -5.77 -11.66
N ASN A 137 -12.19 -4.54 -12.01
CA ASN A 137 -11.30 -3.40 -11.91
C ASN A 137 -11.30 -2.85 -10.49
N PHE A 138 -10.16 -2.29 -10.09
CA PHE A 138 -9.99 -1.75 -8.76
C PHE A 138 -9.25 -0.42 -8.78
N LEU A 139 -9.55 0.39 -7.77
CA LEU A 139 -8.77 1.53 -7.34
C LEU A 139 -8.28 1.25 -5.92
N VAL A 140 -6.98 1.40 -5.70
CA VAL A 140 -6.36 1.33 -4.37
C VAL A 140 -5.75 2.69 -4.04
N GLU A 141 -6.04 3.19 -2.84
CA GLU A 141 -5.34 4.33 -2.26
C GLU A 141 -4.57 3.89 -1.03
N LEU A 142 -3.26 4.07 -1.03
CA LEU A 142 -2.35 3.77 0.08
C LEU A 142 -1.89 5.06 0.75
N LYS A 143 -1.86 5.08 2.08
CA LYS A 143 -1.22 6.12 2.89
C LYS A 143 -0.25 5.50 3.88
N CYS A 144 0.94 6.07 3.98
CA CYS A 144 2.03 5.64 4.85
C CYS A 144 2.40 6.77 5.80
N LYS A 145 2.48 6.45 7.10
CA LYS A 145 2.95 7.36 8.15
C LYS A 145 4.28 6.88 8.70
#